data_AF-A0A243S4L9-F1
#
_entry.id   AF-A0A243S4L9-F1
#
_cell.length_a   1.000
_cell.length_b   1.000
_cell.length_c   1.000
_cell.angle_alpha   90.00
_cell.angle_beta   90.00
_cell.angle_gamma   90.00
#
_symmetry.space_group_name_H-M   'P 1'
#
loop_
_entity.id
_entity.type
_entity.pdbx_description
1 polymer ?
#
loop_
_entity_poly.entity_id
_entity_poly.type
_entity_poly.pdbx_seq_one_letter_code
_entity_poly.pdbx_strand_id
1 'polypeptide(L)'
;MVSPSDLTASLHASAPATGGAKTDDLPRIVPRRHIGRLLSAAVALLLFAMLVNSVVRNRAFQWEVVGRHFTSAAVLDGLLLTLWLTGVVMVLGFLLGIPLAVMRLSANPVLSSLSWGYVWIFRSTPLLVQLLFWFNIGALYPTLGLGIPFGPQFVTVKTVNLLGPALTGSGR
;
A
#
# COMPACT_ATOMS: atom_id res chain seq x y z
N MET A 1 -31.79 -80.97 -21.53
CA MET A 1 -33.20 -80.51 -21.54
C MET A 1 -33.58 -80.25 -20.10
N VAL A 2 -33.49 -78.99 -19.65
CA VAL A 2 -33.99 -78.54 -18.35
C VAL A 2 -35.36 -77.92 -18.63
N SER A 3 -36.39 -78.33 -17.89
CA SER A 3 -37.77 -77.94 -18.16
C SER A 3 -38.04 -76.53 -17.58
N PRO A 4 -38.87 -75.68 -18.20
CA PRO A 4 -39.15 -74.32 -17.70
C PRO A 4 -39.72 -74.27 -16.27
N SER A 5 -40.25 -75.39 -15.76
CA SER A 5 -40.75 -75.55 -14.38
C SER A 5 -39.64 -75.56 -13.32
N ASP A 6 -38.40 -75.89 -13.70
CA ASP A 6 -37.28 -75.97 -12.76
C ASP A 6 -36.66 -74.59 -12.44
N LEU A 7 -36.95 -73.59 -13.30
CA LEU A 7 -36.57 -72.20 -13.09
C LEU A 7 -37.52 -71.44 -12.16
N THR A 8 -38.78 -71.89 -12.04
CA THR A 8 -39.81 -71.23 -11.22
C THR A 8 -39.73 -71.64 -9.75
N ALA A 9 -39.21 -72.83 -9.44
CA ALA A 9 -39.02 -73.32 -8.07
C ALA A 9 -37.81 -72.70 -7.35
N SER A 10 -36.79 -72.22 -8.09
CA SER A 10 -35.56 -71.65 -7.52
C SER A 10 -35.63 -70.14 -7.26
N LEU A 11 -36.66 -69.44 -7.76
CA LEU A 11 -36.90 -68.02 -7.48
C LEU A 11 -37.55 -67.76 -6.11
N HIS A 12 -38.05 -68.80 -5.42
CA HIS A 12 -38.72 -68.67 -4.12
C HIS A 12 -37.82 -68.94 -2.90
N ALA A 13 -36.53 -69.16 -3.11
CA ALA A 13 -35.59 -69.46 -2.03
C ALA A 13 -34.52 -68.37 -1.92
N SER A 14 -34.83 -67.31 -1.17
CA SER A 14 -33.94 -66.50 -0.31
C SER A 14 -34.34 -65.03 -0.35
N ALA A 15 -35.30 -64.65 0.48
CA ALA A 15 -35.37 -63.29 0.99
C ALA A 15 -34.45 -63.19 2.22
N PRO A 16 -33.34 -62.44 2.19
CA PRO A 16 -32.78 -61.88 3.40
C PRO A 16 -33.51 -60.56 3.72
N ALA A 17 -33.89 -60.46 4.98
CA ALA A 17 -34.60 -59.36 5.60
C ALA A 17 -34.07 -57.97 5.20
N THR A 18 -35.02 -57.09 4.90
CA THR A 18 -35.06 -55.65 5.12
C THR A 18 -33.90 -55.09 5.95
N GLY A 19 -32.81 -54.74 5.28
CA GLY A 19 -31.76 -53.88 5.82
C GLY A 19 -31.91 -52.50 5.21
N GLY A 20 -32.72 -51.64 5.83
CA GLY A 20 -32.90 -50.25 5.40
C GLY A 20 -31.56 -49.54 5.32
N ALA A 21 -31.05 -49.36 4.11
CA ALA A 21 -29.96 -48.45 3.83
C ALA A 21 -30.48 -47.04 4.11
N LYS A 22 -30.21 -46.56 5.33
CA LYS A 22 -30.49 -45.24 5.87
C LYS A 22 -30.49 -44.15 4.79
N THR A 23 -31.69 -43.76 4.35
CA THR A 23 -31.95 -42.46 3.71
C THR A 23 -31.97 -41.32 4.73
N ASP A 24 -31.54 -41.60 5.97
CA ASP A 24 -31.57 -40.69 7.12
C ASP A 24 -30.33 -39.78 7.24
N ASP A 25 -29.43 -39.77 6.26
CA ASP A 25 -28.21 -38.96 6.31
C ASP A 25 -28.27 -37.69 5.43
N LEU A 26 -29.47 -37.11 5.32
CA LEU A 26 -29.61 -35.72 4.86
C LEU A 26 -29.49 -34.80 6.10
N PRO A 27 -28.42 -33.99 6.21
CA PRO A 27 -28.19 -33.14 7.37
C PRO A 27 -29.40 -32.22 7.61
N ARG A 28 -30.07 -32.42 8.74
CA ARG A 28 -31.23 -31.61 9.15
C ARG A 28 -30.79 -30.17 9.39
N ILE A 29 -31.06 -29.30 8.43
CA ILE A 29 -30.78 -27.86 8.53
C ILE A 29 -31.72 -27.25 9.57
N VAL A 30 -31.21 -27.05 10.78
CA VAL A 30 -31.90 -26.29 11.83
C VAL A 30 -31.55 -24.81 11.66
N PRO A 31 -32.51 -23.93 11.34
CA PRO A 31 -32.22 -22.51 11.20
C PRO A 31 -31.93 -21.89 12.58
N ARG A 32 -30.64 -21.77 12.95
CA ARG A 32 -30.24 -20.93 14.08
C ARG A 32 -30.50 -19.47 13.73
N ARG A 33 -31.49 -18.85 14.37
CA ARG A 33 -31.75 -17.41 14.27
C ARG A 33 -30.58 -16.67 14.93
N HIS A 34 -29.73 -16.02 14.12
CA HIS A 34 -28.54 -15.30 14.59
C HIS A 34 -28.92 -13.94 15.20
N ILE A 35 -29.72 -13.95 16.27
CA ILE A 35 -30.17 -12.75 16.99
C ILE A 35 -28.97 -11.96 17.53
N GLY A 36 -27.90 -12.64 17.96
CA GLY A 36 -26.66 -11.99 18.40
C GLY A 36 -25.95 -11.19 17.30
N ARG A 37 -25.96 -11.68 16.04
CA ARG A 37 -25.43 -10.93 14.88
C ARG A 37 -26.33 -9.76 14.51
N LEU A 38 -27.65 -9.92 14.68
CA LEU A 38 -28.60 -8.86 14.40
C LEU A 38 -28.47 -7.73 15.44
N LEU A 39 -28.30 -8.08 16.71
CA LEU A 39 -28.09 -7.13 17.80
C LEU A 39 -26.76 -6.40 17.64
N SER A 40 -25.66 -7.11 17.35
CA SER A 40 -24.37 -6.46 17.11
C SER A 40 -24.38 -5.57 15.86
N ALA A 41 -25.06 -5.99 14.79
CA ALA A 41 -25.26 -5.17 13.61
C ALA A 41 -26.09 -3.91 13.94
N ALA A 42 -27.18 -4.05 14.68
CA ALA A 42 -28.01 -2.91 15.08
C ALA A 42 -27.24 -1.91 15.96
N VAL A 43 -26.44 -2.40 16.91
CA VAL A 43 -25.59 -1.55 17.76
C VAL A 43 -24.50 -0.86 16.93
N ALA A 44 -23.82 -1.58 16.04
CA ALA A 44 -22.81 -0.99 15.16
C ALA A 44 -23.42 0.10 14.25
N LEU A 45 -24.61 -0.15 13.70
CA LEU A 45 -25.31 0.81 12.85
C LEU A 45 -25.78 2.04 13.64
N LEU A 46 -26.20 1.85 14.90
CA LEU A 46 -26.55 2.93 15.82
C LEU A 46 -25.32 3.79 16.14
N LEU A 47 -24.18 3.17 16.48
CA LEU A 47 -22.94 3.89 16.78
C LEU A 47 -22.43 4.65 15.55
N PHE A 48 -22.49 4.03 14.38
CA PHE A 48 -22.15 4.69 13.12
C PHE A 48 -23.08 5.88 12.84
N ALA A 49 -24.39 5.71 13.03
CA ALA A 49 -25.36 6.80 12.88
C ALA A 49 -25.11 7.93 13.89
N MET A 50 -24.73 7.63 15.13
CA MET A 50 -24.33 8.62 16.13
C MET A 50 -23.05 9.37 15.72
N LEU A 51 -22.07 8.66 15.16
CA LEU A 51 -20.83 9.27 14.67
C LEU A 51 -21.11 10.23 13.50
N VAL A 52 -21.87 9.77 12.50
CA VAL A 52 -22.25 10.60 11.33
C VAL A 52 -23.08 11.79 11.78
N ASN A 53 -24.04 11.57 12.68
CA ASN A 53 -24.83 12.63 13.29
C ASN A 53 -23.93 13.69 13.96
N SER A 54 -22.97 13.25 14.77
CA SER A 54 -22.00 14.12 15.43
C SER A 54 -21.18 14.91 14.41
N VAL A 55 -20.58 14.24 13.43
CA VAL A 55 -19.76 14.88 12.38
C VAL A 55 -20.56 15.95 11.62
N VAL A 56 -21.78 15.64 11.17
CA VAL A 56 -22.59 16.55 10.34
C VAL A 56 -23.17 17.71 11.16
N ARG A 57 -23.68 17.47 12.37
CA ARG A 57 -24.35 18.51 13.18
C ARG A 57 -23.42 19.27 14.13
N ASN A 58 -22.20 18.80 14.33
CA ASN A 58 -21.25 19.48 15.21
C ASN A 58 -20.70 20.75 14.54
N ARG A 59 -21.01 21.89 15.16
CA ARG A 59 -20.56 23.22 14.72
C ARG A 59 -19.04 23.37 14.73
N ALA A 60 -18.31 22.52 15.45
CA ALA A 60 -16.84 22.50 15.44
C ALA A 60 -16.26 22.16 14.06
N PHE A 61 -16.95 21.36 13.23
CA PHE A 61 -16.49 21.02 11.88
C PHE A 61 -16.65 22.16 10.87
N GLN A 62 -17.46 23.18 11.19
CA GLN A 62 -17.69 24.36 10.34
C GLN A 62 -17.86 24.04 8.84
N TRP A 63 -18.79 23.14 8.50
CA TRP A 63 -19.07 22.70 7.13
C TRP A 63 -19.27 23.84 6.12
N GLU A 64 -19.77 24.99 6.58
CA GLU A 64 -19.91 26.21 5.79
C GLU A 64 -18.56 26.84 5.38
N VAL A 65 -17.57 26.86 6.28
CA VAL A 65 -16.21 27.35 5.99
C VAL A 65 -15.50 26.39 5.06
N VAL A 66 -15.66 25.08 5.27
CA VAL A 66 -15.13 24.04 4.38
C VAL A 66 -15.72 24.21 2.98
N GLY A 67 -17.04 24.31 2.84
CA GLY A 67 -17.70 24.50 1.55
C GLY A 67 -17.25 25.76 0.81
N ARG A 68 -17.03 26.88 1.53
CA ARG A 68 -16.52 28.12 0.93
C ARG A 68 -15.05 28.08 0.54
N HIS A 69 -14.19 27.41 1.32
CA HIS A 69 -12.74 27.35 1.05
C HIS A 69 -12.34 26.20 0.13
N PHE A 70 -13.23 25.23 -0.10
CA PHE A 70 -12.95 24.07 -0.96
C PHE A 70 -12.54 24.49 -2.38
N THR A 71 -13.14 25.56 -2.90
CA THR A 71 -12.81 26.14 -4.22
C THR A 71 -11.96 27.41 -4.13
N SER A 72 -11.38 27.71 -2.97
CA SER A 72 -10.45 28.84 -2.86
C SER A 72 -9.17 28.55 -3.64
N ALA A 73 -8.55 29.60 -4.21
CA ALA A 73 -7.32 29.47 -4.98
C ALA A 73 -6.23 28.73 -4.19
N ALA A 74 -6.07 29.03 -2.90
CA ALA A 74 -5.08 28.35 -2.05
C ALA A 74 -5.28 26.82 -1.97
N VAL A 75 -6.52 26.34 -1.89
CA VAL A 75 -6.80 24.89 -1.82
C VAL A 75 -6.58 24.24 -3.18
N LEU A 76 -6.99 24.88 -4.27
CA LEU A 76 -6.76 24.39 -5.62
C LEU A 76 -5.28 24.40 -6.00
N ASP A 77 -4.54 25.43 -5.64
CA ASP A 77 -3.09 25.55 -5.87
C ASP A 77 -2.33 24.50 -5.06
N GLY A 78 -2.72 24.28 -3.80
CA GLY A 78 -2.17 23.19 -2.98
C GLY A 78 -2.45 21.81 -3.59
N LEU A 79 -3.67 21.58 -4.07
CA LEU A 79 -4.04 20.33 -4.74
C LEU A 79 -3.23 20.14 -6.03
N LEU A 80 -3.14 21.17 -6.87
CA LEU A 80 -2.34 21.15 -8.10
C LEU A 80 -0.86 20.91 -7.80
N LEU A 81 -0.31 21.54 -6.77
CA LEU A 81 1.07 21.34 -6.35
C LEU A 81 1.33 19.91 -5.90
N THR A 82 0.46 19.32 -5.08
CA THR A 82 0.61 17.91 -4.66
C THR A 82 0.52 16.96 -5.84
N LEU A 83 -0.40 17.21 -6.78
CA LEU A 83 -0.57 16.39 -7.97
C LEU A 83 0.62 16.53 -8.92
N TRP A 84 1.12 17.75 -9.12
CA TRP A 84 2.30 18.03 -9.94
C TRP A 84 3.55 17.38 -9.33
N LEU A 85 3.79 17.56 -8.03
CA LEU A 85 4.89 16.91 -7.31
C LEU A 85 4.79 15.39 -7.38
N THR A 86 3.60 14.83 -7.19
CA THR A 86 3.37 13.38 -7.30
C THR A 86 3.69 12.89 -8.72
N GLY A 87 3.22 13.60 -9.74
CA GLY A 87 3.50 13.27 -11.14
C GLY A 87 5.00 13.30 -11.44
N VAL A 88 5.70 14.37 -11.02
CA VAL A 88 7.14 14.51 -11.22
C VAL A 88 7.91 13.39 -10.50
N VAL A 89 7.59 13.12 -9.23
CA VAL A 89 8.25 12.04 -8.45
C VAL A 89 7.97 10.67 -9.06
N MET A 90 6.74 10.43 -9.54
CA MET A 90 6.38 9.17 -10.17
C MET A 90 7.17 8.95 -11.46
N VAL A 91 7.26 9.97 -12.33
CA VAL A 91 8.04 9.90 -13.58
C VAL A 91 9.52 9.68 -13.27
N LEU A 92 10.11 10.46 -12.35
CA LEU A 92 11.50 10.26 -11.94
C LEU A 92 11.75 8.87 -11.34
N GLY A 93 10.82 8.39 -10.51
CA GLY A 93 10.85 7.06 -9.92
C GLY A 93 10.82 5.96 -10.98
N PHE A 94 10.03 6.11 -12.03
CA PHE A 94 10.02 5.18 -13.17
C PHE A 94 11.31 5.25 -13.99
N LEU A 95 11.78 6.45 -14.32
CA LEU A 95 13.00 6.65 -15.10
C LEU A 95 14.24 6.07 -14.40
N LEU A 96 14.30 6.14 -13.07
CA LEU A 96 15.35 5.52 -12.26
C LEU A 96 15.11 4.02 -12.02
N GLY A 97 13.85 3.64 -11.78
CA GLY A 97 13.45 2.28 -11.45
C GLY A 97 13.58 1.31 -12.62
N ILE A 98 13.31 1.73 -13.86
CA ILE A 98 13.40 0.87 -15.05
C ILE A 98 14.85 0.40 -15.29
N PRO A 99 15.87 1.27 -15.35
CA PRO A 99 17.26 0.84 -15.45
C PRO A 99 17.67 -0.09 -14.32
N LEU A 100 17.29 0.22 -13.07
CA LEU A 100 17.60 -0.63 -11.92
C LEU A 100 16.95 -2.02 -12.02
N ALA A 101 15.71 -2.09 -12.50
CA ALA A 101 15.01 -3.35 -12.75
C ALA A 101 15.71 -4.17 -13.85
N VAL A 102 16.15 -3.52 -14.93
CA VAL A 102 16.94 -4.17 -16.00
C VAL A 102 18.29 -4.67 -15.47
N MET A 103 19.01 -3.85 -14.68
CA MET A 103 20.26 -4.24 -14.03
C MET A 103 20.08 -5.46 -13.11
N ARG A 104 18.93 -5.56 -12.44
CA ARG A 104 18.61 -6.68 -11.55
C ARG A 104 18.39 -8.00 -12.30
N LEU A 105 17.87 -7.95 -13.52
CA LEU A 105 17.66 -9.12 -14.39
C LEU A 105 18.92 -9.51 -15.18
N SER A 106 19.94 -8.65 -15.20
CA SER A 106 21.20 -8.92 -15.88
C SER A 106 21.93 -10.12 -15.26
N ALA A 107 22.48 -10.98 -16.12
CA ALA A 107 23.33 -12.09 -15.70
C ALA A 107 24.67 -11.65 -15.08
N ASN A 108 25.02 -10.36 -15.20
CA ASN A 108 26.23 -9.82 -14.58
C ASN A 108 26.01 -9.61 -13.06
N PRO A 109 26.71 -10.37 -12.19
CA PRO A 109 26.51 -10.32 -10.75
C PRO A 109 26.86 -8.96 -10.15
N VAL A 110 27.74 -8.17 -10.79
CA VAL A 110 28.10 -6.82 -10.32
C VAL A 110 26.94 -5.85 -10.46
N LEU A 111 26.30 -5.81 -11.64
CA LEU A 111 25.15 -4.94 -11.90
C LEU A 111 23.94 -5.35 -11.06
N SER A 112 23.71 -6.65 -10.91
CA SER A 112 22.62 -7.18 -10.09
C SER A 112 22.83 -6.89 -8.61
N SER A 113 24.04 -7.06 -8.09
CA SER A 113 24.38 -6.73 -6.70
C SER A 113 24.29 -5.23 -6.40
N LEU A 114 24.71 -4.37 -7.35
CA LEU A 114 24.61 -2.91 -7.19
C LEU A 114 23.15 -2.45 -7.15
N SER A 115 22.31 -2.98 -8.05
CA SER A 115 20.86 -2.73 -8.04
C SER A 115 20.21 -3.25 -6.75
N TRP A 116 20.60 -4.44 -6.29
CA TRP A 116 20.13 -5.00 -5.02
C TRP A 116 20.50 -4.11 -3.83
N GLY A 117 21.75 -3.63 -3.76
CA GLY A 117 22.23 -2.73 -2.71
C GLY A 117 21.48 -1.40 -2.71
N TYR A 118 21.26 -0.79 -3.88
CA TYR A 118 20.45 0.42 -4.00
C TYR A 118 19.03 0.20 -3.45
N VAL A 119 18.30 -0.80 -3.94
CA VAL A 119 16.93 -1.07 -3.47
C VAL A 119 16.90 -1.39 -1.97
N TRP A 120 17.89 -2.14 -1.49
CA TRP A 120 18.00 -2.52 -0.09
C TRP A 120 18.21 -1.29 0.82
N ILE A 121 19.11 -0.36 0.48
CA ILE A 121 19.33 0.87 1.24
C ILE A 121 18.04 1.69 1.26
N PHE A 122 17.48 2.04 0.10
CA PHE A 122 16.30 2.91 0.03
C PHE A 122 15.06 2.32 0.70
N ARG A 123 14.93 0.99 0.77
CA ARG A 123 13.83 0.33 1.52
C ARG A 123 14.12 0.12 3.00
N SER A 124 15.38 0.00 3.39
CA SER A 124 15.78 -0.29 4.78
C SER A 124 16.10 0.97 5.58
N THR A 125 16.41 2.08 4.92
CA THR A 125 16.65 3.37 5.56
C THR A 125 15.31 4.01 5.96
N PRO A 126 15.08 4.27 7.27
CA PRO A 126 13.88 4.97 7.71
C PRO A 126 13.77 6.35 7.07
N LEU A 127 12.56 6.76 6.66
CA LEU A 127 12.33 8.07 6.03
C LEU A 127 12.79 9.23 6.92
N LEU A 128 12.71 9.07 8.24
CA LEU A 128 13.26 10.02 9.22
C LEU A 128 14.77 10.24 9.05
N VAL A 129 15.54 9.16 8.85
CA VAL A 129 17.00 9.25 8.63
C VAL A 129 17.28 9.96 7.32
N GLN A 130 16.51 9.65 6.26
CA GLN A 130 16.63 10.31 4.98
C GLN A 130 16.40 11.82 5.11
N LEU A 131 15.30 12.23 5.75
CA LEU A 131 14.99 13.64 6.00
C LEU A 131 16.06 14.33 6.87
N LEU A 132 16.51 13.68 7.94
CA LEU A 132 17.55 14.22 8.82
C LEU A 132 18.84 14.46 8.04
N PHE A 133 19.24 13.50 7.21
CA PHE A 133 20.42 13.60 6.35
C PHE A 133 20.29 14.77 5.36
N TRP A 134 19.20 14.87 4.62
CA TRP A 134 18.99 15.98 3.67
C TRP A 134 18.94 17.34 4.35
N PHE A 135 18.27 17.44 5.50
CA PHE A 135 18.18 18.69 6.24
C PHE A 135 19.52 19.10 6.88
N ASN A 136 20.33 18.14 7.31
CA ASN A 136 21.63 18.40 7.94
C ASN A 136 22.82 18.29 6.96
N ILE A 137 22.60 18.05 5.67
CA ILE A 137 23.70 17.82 4.71
C ILE A 137 24.63 19.04 4.62
N GLY A 138 24.09 20.25 4.76
CA GLY A 138 24.87 21.49 4.80
C GLY A 138 25.71 21.66 6.08
N ALA A 139 25.32 21.01 7.17
CA ALA A 139 26.09 20.97 8.41
C ALA A 139 27.12 19.82 8.42
N LEU A 140 26.79 18.68 7.79
CA LEU A 140 27.70 17.53 7.64
C LEU A 140 28.79 17.75 6.58
N TYR A 141 28.49 18.47 5.49
CA TYR A 141 29.42 18.83 4.43
C TYR A 141 29.48 20.36 4.22
N PRO A 142 30.04 21.13 5.18
CA PRO A 142 30.10 22.60 5.12
C PRO A 142 31.01 23.15 4.00
N THR A 143 31.81 22.30 3.37
CA THR A 143 32.63 22.61 2.19
C THR A 143 32.45 21.52 1.14
N LEU A 144 31.78 21.83 0.04
CA LEU A 144 31.86 21.04 -1.20
C LEU A 144 33.18 21.39 -1.90
N GLY A 145 34.29 20.86 -1.37
CA GLY A 145 35.56 20.85 -2.10
C GLY A 145 35.51 19.72 -3.12
N LEU A 146 35.60 20.04 -4.42
CA LEU A 146 35.83 19.04 -5.46
C LEU A 146 37.31 18.60 -5.36
N GLY A 147 37.60 17.72 -4.41
CA GLY A 147 38.90 17.05 -4.26
C GLY A 147 38.81 15.61 -4.75
N ILE A 148 39.88 15.12 -5.36
CA ILE A 148 40.05 13.70 -5.68
C ILE A 148 39.95 12.95 -4.33
N PRO A 149 39.12 11.91 -4.20
CA PRO A 149 39.21 11.04 -3.03
C PRO A 149 40.62 10.45 -3.07
N PHE A 150 41.48 10.85 -2.12
CA PHE A 150 42.92 10.51 -2.03
C PHE A 150 43.95 11.39 -2.81
N GLY A 151 43.67 12.66 -3.13
CA GLY A 151 44.68 13.59 -3.69
C GLY A 151 44.70 15.00 -3.03
N PRO A 152 45.73 15.85 -3.30
CA PRO A 152 45.80 17.21 -2.78
C PRO A 152 44.64 18.08 -3.32
N GLN A 153 43.99 18.80 -2.40
CA GLN A 153 42.81 19.63 -2.67
C GLN A 153 43.27 20.99 -3.21
N PHE A 154 42.98 21.29 -4.48
CA PHE A 154 43.47 22.52 -5.12
C PHE A 154 42.51 23.70 -5.05
N VAL A 155 41.20 23.50 -4.84
CA VAL A 155 40.24 24.60 -4.74
C VAL A 155 39.15 24.30 -3.70
N THR A 156 39.23 24.97 -2.56
CA THR A 156 38.21 24.94 -1.51
C THR A 156 37.19 26.04 -1.77
N VAL A 157 36.06 25.73 -2.40
CA VAL A 157 34.92 26.66 -2.48
C VAL A 157 33.98 26.39 -1.29
N LYS A 158 33.83 27.39 -0.42
CA LYS A 158 32.84 27.35 0.68
C LYS A 158 31.45 27.58 0.10
N THR A 159 30.57 26.60 0.24
CA THR A 159 29.18 26.61 -0.27
C THR A 159 28.37 27.79 0.27
N VAL A 160 28.70 28.29 1.48
CA VAL A 160 28.09 29.48 2.11
C VAL A 160 28.32 30.78 1.33
N ASN A 161 29.38 30.85 0.52
CA ASN A 161 29.73 32.05 -0.24
C ASN A 161 29.13 32.11 -1.66
N LEU A 162 28.31 31.14 -2.08
CA LEU A 162 27.65 31.19 -3.40
C LEU A 162 26.29 31.93 -3.37
N LEU A 163 25.69 32.07 -2.19
CA LEU A 163 24.43 32.80 -2.00
C LEU A 163 24.64 34.30 -1.71
N GLY A 164 25.83 34.71 -1.26
CA GLY A 164 26.15 36.11 -0.97
C GLY A 164 26.34 37.01 -2.21
N PRO A 165 27.12 36.59 -3.23
CA PRO A 165 27.37 37.42 -4.42
C PRO A 165 26.14 37.60 -5.32
N ALA A 166 25.27 36.59 -5.40
CA ALA A 166 24.05 36.65 -6.21
C ALA A 166 22.99 37.60 -5.65
N LEU A 167 22.95 37.80 -4.33
CA LEU A 167 22.00 38.70 -3.66
C LEU A 167 22.55 40.12 -3.44
N THR A 168 23.86 40.32 -3.51
CA THR A 168 24.50 41.63 -3.26
C THR A 168 24.86 42.38 -4.56
N GLY A 169 24.57 41.81 -5.73
CA GLY A 169 24.96 42.35 -7.04
C GLY A 169 23.91 43.20 -7.79
N SER A 170 22.65 43.23 -7.36
CA SER A 170 21.55 43.92 -8.09
C SER A 170 21.13 45.24 -7.41
N GLY A 171 22.10 45.98 -6.87
CA GLY A 171 21.90 47.26 -6.20
C GLY A 171 22.72 48.38 -6.83
N ARG A 172 22.53 48.62 -8.13
CA ARG A 172 22.74 49.91 -8.79
C ARG A 172 21.70 50.09 -9.87
#